data_AF-A0A0L7K2J6-F1
#
_entry.id   AF-A0A0L7K2J6-F1
#
_cell.length_a   1.000
_cell.length_b   1.000
_cell.length_c   1.000
_cell.angle_alpha   90.00
_cell.angle_beta   90.00
_cell.angle_gamma   90.00
#
_symmetry.space_group_name_H-M   'P 1'
#
loop_
_entity.id
_entity.type
_entity.pdbx_description
1 polymer ?
#
loop_
_entity_poly.entity_id
_entity_poly.type
_entity_poly.pdbx_seq_one_letter_code
_entity_poly.pdbx_strand_id
1 'polypeptide(L)'
;MLGAVSRVGSGFLAAKSVAEKTLTECGKIATVTVSQRDYAAKAASGKAHGKVVAVIGAVVDVQFDDNLPPILNALEVQNRQSRLVLEVAQHLGENTVRTIAMDGTEGLVRGQPVLDSGSPIRIP
;
A
#
# COMPACT_ATOMS: atom_id res chain seq x y z
N MET A 1 -39.52 15.38 44.78
CA MET A 1 -40.97 15.13 44.60
C MET A 1 -41.33 15.61 43.19
N LEU A 2 -41.58 14.67 42.27
CA LEU A 2 -42.18 14.80 40.91
C LEU A 2 -41.59 15.87 39.96
N GLY A 3 -40.96 15.50 38.85
CA GLY A 3 -41.66 15.29 37.55
C GLY A 3 -41.39 16.51 36.65
N ALA A 4 -41.14 16.46 35.34
CA ALA A 4 -41.53 15.48 34.34
C ALA A 4 -40.60 15.57 33.11
N VAL A 5 -40.40 14.42 32.48
CA VAL A 5 -39.96 14.31 31.09
C VAL A 5 -41.16 14.62 30.20
N SER A 6 -41.00 15.44 29.16
CA SER A 6 -41.85 15.32 27.97
C SER A 6 -41.07 15.61 26.70
N ARG A 7 -41.32 14.75 25.72
CA ARG A 7 -40.73 14.67 24.38
C ARG A 7 -41.59 15.46 23.39
N VAL A 8 -41.08 15.48 22.16
CA VAL A 8 -41.76 15.65 20.85
C VAL A 8 -41.62 17.06 20.28
N GLY A 9 -40.87 17.11 19.17
CA GLY A 9 -40.54 18.30 18.43
C GLY A 9 -41.59 18.72 17.41
N SER A 10 -41.34 19.85 16.77
CA SER A 10 -41.98 20.35 15.55
C SER A 10 -41.17 21.54 15.02
N GLY A 11 -40.78 21.52 13.74
CA GLY A 11 -40.67 22.73 12.92
C GLY A 11 -39.39 23.59 12.97
N PHE A 12 -38.41 23.26 12.11
CA PHE A 12 -37.91 24.12 11.02
C PHE A 12 -37.64 25.63 11.27
N LEU A 13 -36.36 26.05 11.36
CA LEU A 13 -35.66 27.08 10.54
C LEU A 13 -34.50 27.81 11.23
N ALA A 14 -33.40 27.93 10.46
CA ALA A 14 -32.38 29.00 10.43
C ALA A 14 -31.21 29.01 11.45
N ALA A 15 -30.05 28.49 11.00
CA ALA A 15 -28.77 29.21 11.08
C ALA A 15 -27.76 28.61 10.08
N LYS A 16 -27.61 29.30 8.96
CA LYS A 16 -26.63 29.06 7.89
C LYS A 16 -25.43 29.96 8.19
N SER A 17 -24.25 29.39 8.40
CA SER A 17 -22.97 30.11 8.34
C SER A 17 -21.97 29.26 7.57
N VAL A 18 -22.26 29.17 6.27
CA VAL A 18 -21.30 28.87 5.21
C VAL A 18 -20.86 30.22 4.65
N ALA A 19 -19.58 30.32 4.29
CA ALA A 19 -18.81 31.49 3.84
C ALA A 19 -18.02 32.13 5.00
N GLU A 20 -16.73 32.46 4.87
CA GLU A 20 -16.05 33.06 3.71
C GLU A 20 -14.53 33.00 4.03
N LYS A 21 -13.59 32.67 3.14
CA LYS A 21 -13.23 33.47 1.96
C LYS A 21 -12.46 32.62 0.92
N THR A 22 -12.96 32.67 -0.30
CA THR A 22 -12.28 32.45 -1.58
C THR A 22 -11.33 33.62 -1.89
N LEU A 23 -10.57 33.49 -3.00
CA LEU A 23 -9.59 34.42 -3.61
C LEU A 23 -8.15 34.06 -3.20
N THR A 24 -7.16 33.75 -4.04
CA THR A 24 -6.81 34.13 -5.43
C THR A 24 -5.43 33.46 -5.64
N GLU A 25 -5.05 32.76 -6.71
CA GLU A 25 -5.05 33.12 -8.13
C GLU A 25 -4.59 31.91 -8.97
N CYS A 26 -5.06 31.86 -10.22
CA CYS A 26 -4.42 31.31 -11.41
C CYS A 26 -2.94 30.83 -11.25
N GLY A 27 -2.74 29.51 -11.12
CA GLY A 27 -1.41 28.89 -11.05
C GLY A 27 -1.31 27.53 -11.78
N LYS A 28 -1.97 27.43 -12.93
CA LYS A 28 -1.71 26.53 -14.08
C LYS A 28 -1.03 25.15 -13.83
N ILE A 29 -1.85 24.10 -13.94
CA ILE A 29 -1.59 22.85 -14.70
C ILE A 29 -0.31 22.05 -14.32
N ALA A 30 -0.28 21.29 -13.23
CA ALA A 30 0.79 20.27 -13.07
C ALA A 30 0.51 19.13 -12.07
N THR A 31 -0.74 18.81 -11.75
CA THR A 31 -0.99 17.53 -11.07
C THR A 31 -2.29 16.97 -11.59
N VAL A 32 -2.23 16.50 -12.84
CA VAL A 32 -3.09 15.41 -13.27
C VAL A 32 -2.94 14.35 -12.18
N THR A 33 -3.97 14.22 -11.35
CA THR A 33 -4.15 13.13 -10.41
C THR A 33 -4.12 11.85 -11.22
N VAL A 34 -2.92 11.30 -11.42
CA VAL A 34 -2.74 9.94 -11.93
C VAL A 34 -3.33 9.05 -10.84
N SER A 35 -4.57 8.64 -11.09
CA SER A 35 -5.26 7.50 -10.51
C SER A 35 -4.57 6.95 -9.26
N GLN A 36 -4.98 7.44 -8.09
CA GLN A 36 -4.64 6.76 -6.85
C GLN A 36 -5.17 5.33 -7.00
N ARG A 37 -4.27 4.36 -6.91
CA ARG A 37 -4.61 2.94 -6.92
C ARG A 37 -5.30 2.64 -5.59
N ASP A 38 -6.58 3.01 -5.48
CA ASP A 38 -7.42 2.83 -4.28
C ASP A 38 -7.65 1.35 -3.93
N TYR A 39 -7.20 0.44 -4.79
CA TYR A 39 -7.20 -1.01 -4.60
C TYR A 39 -6.01 -1.52 -3.77
N ALA A 40 -4.96 -0.70 -3.59
CA ALA A 40 -3.77 -1.08 -2.85
C ALA A 40 -3.90 -0.65 -1.38
N ALA A 41 -3.65 -1.57 -0.45
CA ALA A 41 -3.56 -1.23 0.97
C ALA A 41 -2.50 -0.14 1.19
N LYS A 42 -2.78 0.81 2.10
CA LYS A 42 -1.88 1.92 2.43
C LYS A 42 -0.48 1.37 2.71
N ALA A 43 0.52 1.86 1.97
CA ALA A 43 1.91 1.44 2.09
C ALA A 43 2.36 1.42 3.56
N ALA A 44 2.81 0.25 4.04
CA ALA A 44 3.44 0.14 5.34
C ALA A 44 4.78 0.89 5.30
N SER A 45 4.97 1.83 6.24
CA SER A 45 6.08 2.80 6.23
C SER A 45 7.37 2.25 6.83
N GLY A 46 7.75 1.02 6.52
CA GLY A 46 8.98 0.40 7.02
C GLY A 46 9.64 -0.45 5.94
N LYS A 47 10.96 -0.32 5.78
CA LYS A 47 11.75 -1.25 4.96
C LYS A 47 11.72 -2.62 5.63
N ALA A 48 10.75 -3.43 5.26
CA ALA A 48 10.64 -4.80 5.76
C ALA A 48 11.70 -5.68 5.10
N HIS A 49 12.29 -6.57 5.88
CA HIS A 49 13.26 -7.54 5.41
C HIS A 49 12.60 -8.92 5.34
N GLY A 50 12.76 -9.56 4.20
CA GLY A 50 12.25 -10.89 3.94
C GLY A 50 13.34 -11.83 3.45
N LYS A 51 13.01 -13.11 3.40
CA LYS A 51 13.86 -14.21 2.92
C LYS A 51 13.07 -15.06 1.95
N VAL A 52 13.70 -15.48 0.86
CA VAL A 52 13.09 -16.38 -0.12
C VAL A 52 12.85 -17.75 0.54
N VAL A 53 11.61 -18.24 0.55
CA VAL A 53 11.28 -19.57 1.07
C VAL A 53 11.14 -20.58 -0.05
N ALA A 54 10.53 -20.21 -1.17
CA ALA A 54 10.35 -21.09 -2.32
C ALA A 54 10.43 -20.33 -3.64
N VAL A 55 10.85 -21.04 -4.69
CA VAL A 55 10.98 -20.53 -6.06
C VAL A 55 10.31 -21.56 -6.98
N ILE A 56 9.24 -21.15 -7.64
CA ILE A 56 8.44 -21.98 -8.55
C ILE A 56 8.28 -21.23 -9.86
N GLY A 57 9.25 -21.40 -10.77
CA GLY A 57 9.30 -20.64 -12.02
C GLY A 57 9.34 -19.13 -11.75
N ALA A 58 8.39 -18.38 -12.32
CA ALA A 58 8.25 -16.93 -12.10
C ALA A 58 7.61 -16.54 -10.76
N VAL A 59 7.11 -17.52 -10.00
CA VAL A 59 6.46 -17.29 -8.70
C VAL A 59 7.46 -17.53 -7.57
N VAL A 60 7.64 -16.53 -6.72
CA VAL A 60 8.58 -16.60 -5.59
C VAL A 60 7.83 -16.32 -4.31
N ASP A 61 7.93 -17.24 -3.35
CA ASP A 61 7.35 -17.05 -2.03
C ASP A 61 8.43 -16.49 -1.09
N VAL A 62 8.13 -15.36 -0.45
CA VAL A 62 9.02 -14.62 0.44
C VAL A 62 8.39 -14.53 1.81
N GLN A 63 9.12 -14.96 2.83
CA GLN A 63 8.69 -14.82 4.22
C GLN A 63 9.36 -13.60 4.83
N PHE A 64 8.56 -12.80 5.52
CA PHE A 64 9.00 -11.64 6.26
C PHE A 64 9.02 -11.97 7.76
N ASP A 65 10.04 -11.47 8.46
CA ASP A 65 10.14 -11.69 9.90
C ASP A 65 9.09 -10.82 10.64
N ASP A 66 8.89 -9.58 10.16
CA ASP A 66 7.91 -8.59 10.67
C ASP A 66 7.05 -8.01 9.54
N ASN A 67 6.43 -6.83 9.77
CA ASN A 67 5.72 -5.95 8.82
C ASN A 67 5.56 -6.51 7.40
N LEU A 68 4.41 -7.13 7.16
CA LEU A 68 4.11 -7.74 5.86
C LEU A 68 3.86 -6.64 4.81
N PRO A 69 4.61 -6.62 3.69
CA PRO A 69 4.39 -5.63 2.64
C PRO A 69 2.99 -5.76 2.04
N PRO A 70 2.32 -4.64 1.69
CA PRO A 70 1.00 -4.68 1.07
C PRO A 70 1.04 -5.37 -0.30
N ILE A 71 -0.13 -5.78 -0.79
CA ILE A 71 -0.27 -6.27 -2.16
C ILE A 71 0.09 -5.13 -3.13
N LEU A 72 0.70 -5.49 -4.26
CA LEU A 72 1.28 -4.63 -5.29
C LEU A 72 2.58 -3.91 -4.90
N ASN A 73 3.14 -4.13 -3.71
CA ASN A 73 4.46 -3.57 -3.38
C ASN A 73 5.55 -4.24 -4.20
N ALA A 74 6.56 -3.45 -4.56
CA ALA A 74 7.78 -3.96 -5.17
C ALA A 74 8.78 -4.37 -4.08
N LEU A 75 9.39 -5.52 -4.27
CA LEU A 75 10.47 -6.05 -3.46
C LEU A 75 11.73 -6.21 -4.31
N GLU A 76 12.89 -6.06 -3.70
CA GLU A 76 14.18 -6.16 -4.37
C GLU A 76 15.04 -7.26 -3.74
N VAL A 77 15.44 -8.22 -4.58
CA VAL A 77 16.32 -9.31 -4.16
C VAL A 77 17.74 -8.77 -4.02
N GLN A 78 18.34 -9.00 -2.85
CA GLN A 78 19.69 -8.54 -2.53
C GLN A 78 20.75 -9.58 -2.95
N ASN A 79 22.01 -9.16 -3.02
CA ASN A 79 23.17 -10.02 -3.32
C ASN A 79 23.08 -10.75 -4.67
N ARG A 80 22.57 -10.08 -5.71
CA ARG A 80 22.51 -10.60 -7.09
C ARG A 80 23.24 -9.64 -8.03
N GLN A 81 23.85 -10.17 -9.10
CA GLN A 81 24.53 -9.38 -10.13
C GLN A 81 23.54 -8.52 -10.92
N SER A 82 22.44 -9.13 -11.37
CA SER A 82 21.34 -8.45 -12.06
C SER A 82 20.26 -8.05 -11.06
N ARG A 83 19.67 -6.87 -11.25
CA ARG A 83 18.56 -6.38 -10.43
C ARG A 83 17.31 -7.23 -10.71
N LEU A 84 16.82 -7.91 -9.68
CA LEU A 84 15.57 -8.66 -9.73
C LEU A 84 14.53 -8.00 -8.83
N VAL A 85 13.44 -7.55 -9.44
CA VAL A 85 12.29 -6.98 -8.75
C VAL A 85 11.18 -8.03 -8.69
N LEU A 86 10.57 -8.18 -7.53
CA LEU A 86 9.40 -9.02 -7.30
C LEU A 86 8.21 -8.14 -6.94
N GLU A 87 7.02 -8.45 -7.45
CA GLU A 87 5.79 -7.76 -7.06
C GLU A 87 4.95 -8.66 -6.14
N VAL A 88 4.48 -8.12 -5.02
CA VAL A 88 3.59 -8.85 -4.11
C VAL A 88 2.22 -9.05 -4.75
N ALA A 89 1.82 -10.29 -5.00
CA ALA A 89 0.54 -10.62 -5.61
C ALA A 89 -0.52 -11.01 -4.57
N GLN A 90 -0.12 -11.71 -3.51
CA GLN A 90 -1.03 -12.17 -2.46
C GLN A 90 -0.30 -12.46 -1.14
N HIS A 91 -1.04 -12.44 -0.04
CA HIS A 91 -0.58 -12.89 1.27
C HIS A 91 -1.04 -14.33 1.49
N LEU A 92 -0.11 -15.24 1.82
CA LEU A 92 -0.42 -16.65 2.04
C LEU A 92 -0.76 -16.96 3.51
N GLY A 93 -0.40 -16.06 4.44
CA GLY A 93 -0.40 -16.31 5.87
C GLY A 93 1.02 -16.61 6.38
N GLU A 94 1.19 -16.80 7.69
CA GLU A 94 2.51 -17.11 8.32
C GLU A 94 3.63 -16.13 7.93
N ASN A 95 3.28 -14.84 7.84
CA ASN A 95 4.13 -13.75 7.35
C ASN A 95 4.77 -14.03 5.98
N THR A 96 4.12 -14.84 5.15
CA THR A 96 4.59 -15.20 3.82
C THR A 96 3.73 -14.51 2.77
N VAL A 97 4.41 -13.92 1.78
CA VAL A 97 3.79 -13.36 0.59
C VAL A 97 4.21 -14.14 -0.63
N ARG A 98 3.29 -14.28 -1.57
CA ARG A 98 3.58 -14.78 -2.90
C ARG A 98 3.79 -13.62 -3.84
N THR A 99 4.89 -13.69 -4.57
CA THR A 99 5.36 -12.63 -5.43
C THR A 99 5.54 -13.12 -6.85
N ILE A 100 5.44 -12.20 -7.80
CA ILE A 100 5.67 -12.45 -9.23
C ILE A 100 6.98 -11.75 -9.60
N ALA A 101 7.92 -12.51 -10.15
CA ALA A 101 9.18 -11.98 -10.61
C ALA A 101 9.01 -11.18 -11.92
N MET A 102 9.59 -9.99 -11.97
CA MET A 102 9.57 -9.13 -13.15
C MET A 102 10.66 -9.49 -14.17
N ASP A 103 11.60 -10.35 -13.77
CA ASP A 103 12.70 -10.85 -14.60
C ASP A 103 13.01 -12.31 -14.21
N GLY A 104 13.95 -12.94 -14.89
CA GLY A 104 14.36 -14.33 -14.66
C GLY A 104 14.77 -14.62 -13.22
N THR A 105 14.28 -15.75 -12.68
CA THR A 105 14.54 -16.22 -11.31
C THR A 105 15.70 -17.21 -11.23
N GLU A 106 16.52 -17.31 -12.28
CA GLU A 106 17.64 -18.24 -12.33
C GLU A 106 18.68 -17.89 -11.26
N GLY A 107 19.20 -18.90 -10.56
CA GLY A 107 20.19 -18.69 -9.50
C GLY A 107 19.65 -18.05 -8.22
N LEU A 108 18.32 -17.89 -8.08
CA LEU A 108 17.71 -17.50 -6.82
C LEU A 108 17.77 -18.68 -5.83
N VAL A 109 18.28 -18.43 -4.62
CA VAL A 109 18.45 -19.48 -3.59
C VAL A 109 17.54 -19.19 -2.40
N ARG A 110 17.07 -20.25 -1.74
CA ARG A 110 16.30 -20.12 -0.49
C ARG A 110 17.15 -19.46 0.59
N GLY A 111 16.52 -18.62 1.41
CA GLY A 111 17.18 -17.80 2.41
C GLY A 111 17.78 -16.51 1.86
N GLN A 112 17.74 -16.26 0.55
CA GLN A 112 18.27 -15.03 -0.03
C GLN A 112 17.50 -13.81 0.50
N PRO A 113 18.20 -12.76 0.96
CA PRO A 113 17.57 -11.57 1.50
C PRO A 113 16.80 -10.79 0.43
N VAL A 114 15.60 -10.35 0.81
CA VAL A 114 14.70 -9.53 0.00
C VAL A 114 14.35 -8.28 0.80
N LEU A 115 14.33 -7.14 0.12
CA LEU A 115 14.05 -5.84 0.72
C LEU A 115 12.75 -5.28 0.17
N ASP A 116 11.86 -4.83 1.05
CA ASP A 116 10.66 -4.11 0.64
C ASP A 116 10.99 -2.67 0.25
N SER A 117 10.56 -2.27 -0.95
CA SER A 117 10.74 -0.90 -1.45
C SER A 117 9.74 0.08 -0.82
N GLY A 118 8.67 -0.42 -0.20
CA GLY A 118 7.63 0.42 0.42
C GLY A 118 6.70 1.10 -0.60
N SER A 119 6.84 0.84 -1.90
CA SER A 119 5.90 1.31 -2.90
C SER A 119 5.70 0.32 -4.05
N PRO A 120 4.61 0.44 -4.82
CA PRO A 120 4.46 -0.32 -6.04
C PRO A 120 5.56 -0.01 -7.06
N ILE A 121 5.69 -0.85 -8.09
CA ILE A 121 6.63 -0.59 -9.19
C ILE A 121 6.33 0.78 -9.83
N ARG A 122 7.38 1.59 -10.02
CA ARG A 122 7.34 2.95 -10.61
C ARG A 122 8.18 3.01 -11.86
N ILE A 123 7.65 3.67 -12.89
CA ILE A 123 8.36 4.01 -14.13
C ILE A 123 8.68 5.51 -14.12
N PRO A 124 9.82 5.94 -14.70
CA PRO A 124 10.15 7.36 -14.86
C PRO A 124 9.25 8.07 -15.88
#